data_AF-A0A934C468-F1
#
_entry.id   AF-A0A934C468-F1
#
_cell.length_a   1.000
_cell.length_b   1.000
_cell.length_c   1.000
_cell.angle_alpha   90.00
_cell.angle_beta   90.00
_cell.angle_gamma   90.00
#
_symmetry.space_group_name_H-M   'P 1'
#
loop_
_entity.id
_entity.type
_entity.pdbx_description
1 polymer ?
#
loop_
_entity_poly.entity_id
_entity_poly.type
_entity_poly.pdbx_seq_one_letter_code
_entity_poly.pdbx_strand_id
1 'polypeptide(L)'
;MLRKLFTSIPNLSRDRSVFGGHSNGAHTTAVLLEREDPVLLEHFPRFFLHEGGQRLLLADALDREPLRSAPLLVMMGGTTAPVAAKGVPGGPPPKVAAGTRFPSMARINERLEELRAQRAGNFTLVRMAGYGHEQPPEYLKLIGQWVRGEPLDDVPAQLRRLTAALRLPLTRHPDSSAWPDLCNADLSTHRLPGGNVWSYRDGILTATEDKNIWTRREYRDCVLDFEFKFEPGANSGVFLYNSDPEKWMPTSVEIQICDDAAPQWKAKPATWHCGAFFGHQAPKKSAVKPAGAWNRMTLTVQGPRLTVVLNDEVVNEIDLTRWTSGTQNPDGSAIPDWLHGKPWSELPTKGRIGFQGRHAGAGIEFRKIKLLRIDLPSP
;
A
#
# COMPACT_ATOMS: atom_id res chain seq x y z
N MET A 1 10.08 5.40 -26.74
CA MET A 1 9.74 6.71 -26.14
C MET A 1 10.63 7.83 -26.67
N LEU A 2 11.96 7.77 -26.47
CA LEU A 2 12.89 8.84 -26.86
C LEU A 2 12.81 9.22 -28.34
N ARG A 3 12.73 8.27 -29.28
CA ARG A 3 12.47 8.58 -30.71
C ARG A 3 11.18 9.38 -30.94
N LYS A 4 10.07 9.01 -30.28
CA LYS A 4 8.81 9.80 -30.34
C LYS A 4 9.01 11.19 -29.72
N LEU A 5 9.77 11.29 -28.64
CA LEU A 5 10.12 12.54 -27.96
C LEU A 5 10.93 13.49 -28.86
N PHE A 6 11.93 12.98 -29.60
CA PHE A 6 12.68 13.74 -30.61
C PHE A 6 11.81 14.19 -31.80
N THR A 7 10.81 13.40 -32.18
CA THR A 7 9.87 13.77 -33.24
C THR A 7 8.81 14.78 -32.77
N SER A 8 8.47 14.76 -31.48
CA SER A 8 7.38 15.57 -30.92
C SER A 8 7.82 16.88 -30.27
N ILE A 9 9.12 17.09 -29.99
CA ILE A 9 9.65 18.33 -29.41
C ILE A 9 10.53 19.05 -30.45
N PRO A 10 10.08 20.19 -30.99
CA PRO A 10 10.90 21.00 -31.88
C PRO A 10 12.19 21.44 -31.17
N ASN A 11 13.33 21.32 -31.84
CA ASN A 11 14.67 21.80 -31.39
C ASN A 11 15.45 20.92 -30.40
N LEU A 12 15.00 19.70 -30.10
CA LEU A 12 15.81 18.74 -29.36
C LEU A 12 16.94 18.18 -30.28
N SER A 13 18.17 18.70 -30.16
CA SER A 13 19.30 18.22 -30.96
C SER A 13 20.18 17.25 -30.18
N ARG A 14 20.60 16.17 -30.86
CA ARG A 14 21.37 15.08 -30.26
C ARG A 14 22.70 15.53 -29.66
N ASP A 15 23.31 16.58 -30.20
CA ASP A 15 24.63 17.10 -29.84
C ASP A 15 24.59 18.20 -28.76
N ARG A 16 23.40 18.73 -28.43
CA ARG A 16 23.24 19.89 -27.52
C ARG A 16 22.30 19.63 -26.34
N SER A 17 21.70 18.45 -26.27
CA SER A 17 20.74 18.10 -25.23
C SER A 17 21.43 17.58 -23.96
N VAL A 18 20.88 17.93 -22.79
CA VAL A 18 21.33 17.43 -21.48
C VAL A 18 20.23 16.54 -20.89
N PHE A 19 20.59 15.35 -20.40
CA PHE A 19 19.64 14.43 -19.75
C PHE A 19 19.97 14.26 -18.28
N GLY A 20 18.99 14.44 -17.39
CA GLY A 20 19.26 14.32 -15.97
C GLY A 20 18.00 14.31 -15.13
N GLY A 21 18.19 14.07 -13.84
CA GLY A 21 17.09 13.89 -12.92
C GLY A 21 17.37 14.41 -11.52
N HIS A 22 16.29 14.61 -10.77
CA HIS A 22 16.31 15.12 -9.41
C HIS A 22 15.80 14.06 -8.44
N SER A 23 16.46 13.89 -7.28
CA SER A 23 16.10 12.90 -6.26
C SER A 23 15.97 11.50 -6.88
N ASN A 24 14.79 10.88 -6.89
CA ASN A 24 14.59 9.58 -7.54
C ASN A 24 14.89 9.61 -9.04
N GLY A 25 14.68 10.74 -9.72
CA GLY A 25 15.07 10.91 -11.11
C GLY A 25 16.59 10.86 -11.31
N ALA A 26 17.38 11.35 -10.34
CA ALA A 26 18.84 11.26 -10.39
C ALA A 26 19.30 9.81 -10.27
N HIS A 27 18.75 9.06 -9.31
CA HIS A 27 19.02 7.63 -9.17
C HIS A 27 18.64 6.85 -10.43
N THR A 28 17.48 7.16 -11.02
CA THR A 28 17.05 6.59 -12.30
C THR A 28 18.04 6.90 -13.42
N THR A 29 18.44 8.16 -13.61
CA THR A 29 19.44 8.53 -14.62
C THR A 29 20.78 7.84 -14.38
N ALA A 30 21.23 7.73 -13.12
CA ALA A 30 22.49 7.05 -12.79
C ALA A 30 22.46 5.56 -13.17
N VAL A 31 21.36 4.85 -12.90
CA VAL A 31 21.20 3.44 -13.29
C VAL A 31 21.16 3.27 -14.81
N LEU A 32 20.49 4.19 -15.53
CA LEU A 32 20.44 4.13 -17.00
C LEU A 32 21.82 4.37 -17.64
N LEU A 33 22.63 5.25 -17.04
CA LEU A 33 24.01 5.51 -17.45
C LEU A 33 24.95 4.33 -17.16
N GLU A 34 24.87 3.75 -15.96
CA GLU A 34 25.67 2.57 -15.56
C GLU A 34 25.45 1.38 -16.51
N ARG A 35 24.23 1.25 -17.05
CA ARG A 35 23.85 0.16 -17.95
C ARG A 35 24.17 0.44 -19.42
N GLU A 36 24.89 1.52 -19.70
CA GLU A 36 25.29 1.94 -21.04
C GLU A 36 24.12 1.96 -22.04
N ASP A 37 22.94 2.47 -21.63
CA ASP A 37 21.77 2.49 -22.50
C ASP A 37 22.11 3.18 -23.84
N PRO A 38 22.09 2.44 -24.96
CA PRO A 38 22.67 2.93 -26.20
C PRO A 38 21.85 4.06 -26.81
N VAL A 39 20.54 4.13 -26.51
CA VAL A 39 19.66 5.19 -26.99
C VAL A 39 19.90 6.49 -26.21
N LEU A 40 20.18 6.38 -24.92
CA LEU A 40 20.54 7.52 -24.08
C LEU A 40 21.92 8.07 -24.43
N LEU A 41 22.92 7.19 -24.55
CA LEU A 41 24.29 7.58 -24.88
C LEU A 41 24.43 8.09 -26.32
N GLU A 42 23.63 7.59 -27.28
CA GLU A 42 23.59 8.11 -28.66
C GLU A 42 22.98 9.52 -28.74
N HIS A 43 22.11 9.90 -27.81
CA HIS A 43 21.27 11.08 -27.96
C HIS A 43 21.51 12.20 -26.94
N PHE A 44 22.28 11.94 -25.90
CA PHE A 44 22.58 12.92 -24.86
C PHE A 44 24.06 12.87 -24.49
N PRO A 45 24.88 13.86 -24.89
CA PRO A 45 26.30 13.89 -24.59
C PRO A 45 26.61 14.43 -23.18
N ARG A 46 25.59 14.90 -22.45
CA ARG A 46 25.73 15.59 -21.17
C ARG A 46 24.65 15.12 -20.22
N PHE A 47 25.06 14.86 -18.98
CA PHE A 47 24.16 14.40 -17.94
C PHE A 47 24.25 15.24 -16.68
N PHE A 48 23.14 15.36 -15.95
CA PHE A 48 23.16 15.90 -14.59
C PHE A 48 22.45 14.95 -13.62
N LEU A 49 23.09 14.71 -12.48
CA LEU A 49 22.59 13.84 -11.43
C LEU A 49 22.51 14.68 -10.16
N HIS A 50 21.33 14.78 -9.56
CA HIS A 50 21.15 15.59 -8.37
C HIS A 50 20.34 14.89 -7.28
N GLU A 51 21.05 14.48 -6.23
CA GLU A 51 20.51 13.91 -4.98
C GLU A 51 20.34 15.03 -3.92
N GLY A 52 19.36 14.91 -3.00
CA GLY A 52 19.27 15.81 -1.83
C GLY A 52 18.62 17.19 -2.03
N GLY A 53 18.18 17.51 -3.25
CA GLY A 53 17.06 18.41 -3.60
C GLY A 53 17.04 19.90 -3.21
N GLN A 54 17.40 20.28 -1.99
CA GLN A 54 16.97 21.57 -1.42
C GLN A 54 17.94 22.73 -1.70
N ARG A 55 19.22 22.48 -1.97
CA ARG A 55 20.22 23.56 -2.12
C ARG A 55 20.37 24.12 -3.54
N LEU A 56 20.08 23.35 -4.58
CA LEU A 56 20.33 23.78 -5.97
C LEU A 56 19.23 24.66 -6.55
N LEU A 57 17.97 24.43 -6.15
CA LEU A 57 16.81 25.26 -6.53
C LEU A 57 16.79 26.61 -5.83
N LEU A 58 17.51 26.74 -4.70
CA LEU A 58 17.78 28.00 -4.02
C LEU A 58 18.97 28.78 -4.63
N ALA A 59 19.81 28.13 -5.44
CA ALA A 59 21.05 28.72 -5.95
C ALA A 59 20.96 29.21 -7.41
N ASP A 60 19.75 29.17 -8.00
CA ASP A 60 19.46 29.56 -9.39
C ASP A 60 20.38 28.89 -10.42
N ALA A 61 20.88 27.69 -10.13
CA ALA A 61 21.84 27.01 -10.99
C ALA A 61 21.27 26.69 -12.38
N LEU A 62 19.96 26.45 -12.49
CA LEU A 62 19.28 26.25 -13.76
C LEU A 62 19.31 27.52 -14.61
N ASP A 63 19.31 28.71 -14.00
CA ASP A 63 19.33 30.02 -14.66
C ASP A 63 20.74 30.50 -15.03
N ARG A 64 21.77 29.67 -14.85
CA ARG A 64 23.15 29.96 -15.28
C ARG A 64 23.46 29.31 -16.62
N GLU A 65 24.29 29.97 -17.44
CA GLU A 65 24.85 29.34 -18.64
C GLU A 65 25.78 28.16 -18.27
N PRO A 66 25.82 27.07 -19.07
CA PRO A 66 25.08 26.84 -20.32
C PRO A 66 23.65 26.27 -20.12
N LEU A 67 23.22 26.02 -18.88
CA LEU A 67 21.94 25.37 -18.58
C LEU A 67 20.73 26.27 -18.82
N ARG A 68 20.91 27.59 -18.77
CA ARG A 68 19.87 28.57 -19.08
C ARG A 68 19.39 28.47 -20.53
N SER A 69 20.33 28.30 -21.46
CA SER A 69 20.08 28.25 -22.91
C SER A 69 19.87 26.83 -23.45
N ALA A 70 20.20 25.79 -22.67
CA ALA A 70 20.03 24.40 -23.07
C ALA A 70 18.55 23.95 -23.08
N PRO A 71 18.16 23.06 -24.01
CA PRO A 71 16.95 22.27 -23.88
C PRO A 71 17.04 21.38 -22.63
N LEU A 72 16.06 21.50 -21.73
CA LEU A 72 16.04 20.77 -20.46
C LEU A 72 14.87 19.80 -20.37
N LEU A 73 15.13 18.56 -19.96
CA LEU A 73 14.14 17.61 -19.49
C LEU A 73 14.39 17.34 -18.00
N VAL A 74 13.39 17.59 -17.15
CA VAL A 74 13.47 17.36 -15.70
C VAL A 74 12.36 16.41 -15.28
N MET A 75 12.73 15.33 -14.59
CA MET A 75 11.79 14.41 -13.94
C MET A 75 11.69 14.71 -12.45
N MET A 76 10.46 14.77 -11.93
CA MET A 76 10.17 15.11 -10.54
C MET A 76 9.15 14.15 -9.93
N GLY A 77 9.35 13.76 -8.67
CA GLY A 77 8.37 12.99 -7.89
C GLY A 77 7.08 13.78 -7.62
N GLY A 78 5.92 13.18 -7.89
CA GLY A 78 4.62 13.79 -7.60
C GLY A 78 3.98 13.22 -6.34
N THR A 79 3.68 14.06 -5.36
CA THR A 79 2.73 13.71 -4.28
C THR A 79 1.32 13.67 -4.85
N THR A 80 0.53 12.66 -4.51
CA THR A 80 -0.82 12.36 -5.03
C THR A 80 -1.92 13.38 -4.67
N ALA A 81 -1.60 14.53 -4.09
CA ALA A 81 -2.58 15.58 -3.87
C ALA A 81 -2.77 16.41 -5.16
N PRO A 82 -4.00 16.55 -5.70
CA PRO A 82 -4.25 17.58 -6.69
C PRO A 82 -3.95 18.93 -6.03
N VAL A 83 -3.15 19.78 -6.69
CA VAL A 83 -3.15 21.20 -6.37
C VAL A 83 -4.54 21.68 -6.72
N ALA A 84 -5.41 21.80 -5.72
CA ALA A 84 -6.74 22.35 -5.91
C ALA A 84 -6.57 23.77 -6.47
N ALA A 85 -6.86 23.94 -7.75
CA ALA A 85 -7.17 25.25 -8.31
C ALA A 85 -8.49 25.71 -7.70
N LYS A 86 -8.44 26.34 -6.52
CA LYS A 86 -9.53 27.19 -6.03
C LYS A 86 -8.97 28.39 -5.30
N GLY A 87 -9.27 29.55 -5.87
CA GLY A 87 -9.10 30.82 -5.20
C GLY A 87 -9.85 30.83 -3.87
N VAL A 88 -9.15 31.30 -2.85
CA VAL A 88 -9.75 31.96 -1.69
C VAL A 88 -9.00 33.30 -1.59
N PRO A 89 -9.64 34.46 -1.80
CA PRO A 89 -9.00 35.73 -1.52
C PRO A 89 -8.96 35.92 0.00
N GLY A 90 -7.76 36.10 0.56
CA GLY A 90 -7.58 36.76 1.85
C GLY A 90 -7.05 35.96 3.05
N GLY A 91 -6.60 34.71 2.90
CA GLY A 91 -5.93 33.97 3.98
C GLY A 91 -4.40 33.95 3.81
N PRO A 92 -3.58 34.30 4.82
CA PRO A 92 -2.13 34.12 4.70
C PRO A 92 -1.80 32.62 4.56
N PRO A 93 -0.80 32.25 3.73
CA PRO A 93 -0.40 30.86 3.55
C PRO A 93 0.01 30.21 4.89
N PRO A 94 -0.11 28.87 5.03
CA PRO A 94 0.21 28.17 6.26
C PRO A 94 1.64 28.51 6.71
N LYS A 95 1.77 28.96 7.96
CA LYS A 95 3.05 29.35 8.56
C LYS A 95 3.94 28.11 8.70
N VAL A 96 5.01 28.08 7.91
CA VAL A 96 6.14 27.16 8.12
C VAL A 96 6.74 27.46 9.49
N ALA A 97 6.96 26.42 10.31
CA ALA A 97 7.59 26.55 11.62
C ALA A 97 8.90 27.34 11.53
N ALA A 98 9.04 28.37 12.36
CA ALA A 98 10.25 29.18 12.41
C ALA A 98 11.43 28.30 12.85
N GLY A 99 12.37 28.02 11.94
CA GLY A 99 13.56 27.22 12.20
C GLY A 99 13.93 26.21 11.11
N THR A 100 13.03 25.85 10.20
CA THR A 100 13.38 24.99 9.05
C THR A 100 14.19 25.77 8.01
N ARG A 101 15.47 25.42 7.88
CA ARG A 101 16.44 26.01 6.92
C ARG A 101 16.19 25.65 5.45
N PHE A 102 15.08 24.99 5.13
CA PHE A 102 14.85 24.39 3.82
C PHE A 102 13.44 24.69 3.27
N PRO A 103 13.30 25.00 1.96
CA PRO A 103 12.02 25.28 1.35
C PRO A 103 11.16 24.01 1.26
N SER A 104 9.84 24.15 1.45
CA SER A 104 8.88 23.06 1.26
C SER A 104 8.87 22.56 -0.18
N MET A 105 8.62 21.27 -0.41
CA MET A 105 8.46 20.68 -1.75
C MET A 105 7.44 21.42 -2.64
N ALA A 106 6.41 22.01 -2.05
CA ALA A 106 5.44 22.84 -2.77
C ALA A 106 6.12 24.04 -3.48
N ARG A 107 6.99 24.78 -2.78
CA ARG A 107 7.76 25.91 -3.35
C ARG A 107 8.75 25.47 -4.43
N ILE A 108 9.32 24.27 -4.28
CA ILE A 108 10.20 23.67 -5.30
C ILE A 108 9.40 23.39 -6.58
N ASN A 109 8.18 22.85 -6.43
CA ASN A 109 7.30 22.57 -7.55
C ASN A 109 6.86 23.86 -8.25
N GLU A 110 6.46 24.88 -7.48
CA GLU A 110 6.11 26.20 -8.01
C GLU A 110 7.28 26.79 -8.81
N ARG A 111 8.49 26.79 -8.26
CA ARG A 111 9.68 27.33 -8.93
C ARG A 111 10.02 26.60 -10.24
N LEU A 112 9.88 25.28 -10.29
CA LEU A 112 10.15 24.51 -11.52
C LEU A 112 9.09 24.74 -12.59
N GLU A 113 7.84 24.96 -12.20
CA GLU A 113 6.77 25.37 -13.13
C GLU A 113 6.98 26.81 -13.62
N GLU A 114 7.43 27.73 -12.77
CA GLU A 114 7.82 29.09 -13.17
C GLU A 114 8.96 29.08 -14.19
N LEU A 115 10.03 28.32 -13.93
CA LEU A 115 11.16 28.17 -14.84
C LEU A 115 10.74 27.53 -16.16
N ARG A 116 9.83 26.55 -16.13
CA ARG A 116 9.25 25.96 -17.34
C ARG A 116 8.47 27.00 -18.15
N ALA A 117 7.62 27.79 -17.48
CA ALA A 117 6.84 28.84 -18.12
C ALA A 117 7.73 29.92 -18.76
N GLN A 118 8.81 30.31 -18.08
CA GLN A 118 9.76 31.31 -18.56
C GLN A 118 10.55 30.84 -19.80
N ARG A 119 10.63 29.54 -20.06
CA ARG A 119 11.46 28.97 -21.15
C ARG A 119 10.69 28.44 -22.36
N ALA A 120 9.41 28.82 -22.48
CA ALA A 120 8.59 28.79 -23.71
C ALA A 120 8.84 27.61 -24.69
N GLY A 121 8.90 26.38 -24.17
CA GLY A 121 9.03 25.15 -24.98
C GLY A 121 10.42 24.49 -24.98
N ASN A 122 11.45 25.15 -24.44
CA ASN A 122 12.80 24.58 -24.29
C ASN A 122 13.03 23.91 -22.92
N PHE A 123 11.96 23.75 -22.13
CA PHE A 123 11.97 23.08 -20.82
C PHE A 123 10.77 22.14 -20.75
N THR A 124 11.04 20.85 -20.62
CA THR A 124 10.03 19.81 -20.37
C THR A 124 10.13 19.34 -18.93
N LEU A 125 9.03 19.41 -18.19
CA LEU A 125 8.91 18.90 -16.82
C LEU A 125 7.97 17.70 -16.81
N VAL A 126 8.45 16.55 -16.33
CA VAL A 126 7.67 15.32 -16.21
C VAL A 126 7.39 15.05 -14.74
N ARG A 127 6.11 15.04 -14.36
CA ARG A 127 5.65 14.72 -13.01
C ARG A 127 5.39 13.22 -12.90
N MET A 128 6.16 12.55 -12.07
CA MET A 128 6.03 11.12 -11.76
C MET A 128 4.98 10.94 -10.66
N ALA A 129 3.69 11.08 -10.99
CA ALA A 129 2.60 10.84 -10.05
C ALA A 129 2.48 9.33 -9.74
N GLY A 130 2.29 8.98 -8.47
CA GLY A 130 2.18 7.58 -8.02
C GLY A 130 3.51 6.83 -7.91
N TYR A 131 4.63 7.52 -8.15
CA TYR A 131 5.98 6.95 -8.04
C TYR A 131 6.87 7.86 -7.18
N GLY A 132 7.34 7.31 -6.05
CA GLY A 132 8.31 7.96 -5.17
C GLY A 132 7.79 8.23 -3.76
N HIS A 133 8.64 7.89 -2.78
CA HIS A 133 8.52 8.03 -1.32
C HIS A 133 7.82 6.92 -0.52
N GLU A 134 7.03 6.02 -1.13
CA GLU A 134 6.42 4.90 -0.38
C GLU A 134 7.16 3.56 -0.49
N GLN A 135 8.15 3.42 -1.39
CA GLN A 135 8.89 2.16 -1.59
C GLN A 135 10.37 2.40 -1.96
N PRO A 136 11.35 1.88 -1.19
CA PRO A 136 12.75 1.82 -1.61
C PRO A 136 12.97 0.57 -2.51
N PRO A 137 14.23 0.16 -2.77
CA PRO A 137 14.96 0.13 -4.06
C PRO A 137 14.36 -0.71 -5.23
N GLU A 138 13.23 -1.41 -5.05
CA GLU A 138 12.62 -2.26 -6.09
C GLU A 138 12.25 -1.50 -7.36
N TYR A 139 11.94 -0.20 -7.26
CA TYR A 139 11.61 0.62 -8.42
C TYR A 139 12.78 0.73 -9.43
N LEU A 140 14.04 0.64 -8.99
CA LEU A 140 15.21 0.67 -9.87
C LEU A 140 15.30 -0.60 -10.75
N LYS A 141 14.86 -1.76 -10.22
CA LYS A 141 14.76 -3.02 -10.97
C LYS A 141 13.66 -2.95 -12.03
N LEU A 142 12.50 -2.39 -11.67
CA LEU A 142 11.34 -2.22 -12.57
C LEU A 142 11.66 -1.28 -13.74
N ILE A 143 12.42 -0.22 -13.49
CA ILE A 143 12.91 0.67 -14.55
C ILE A 143 13.80 -0.09 -15.53
N GLY A 144 14.71 -0.95 -15.03
CA GLY A 144 15.56 -1.76 -15.90
C GLY A 144 14.76 -2.72 -16.80
N GLN A 145 13.72 -3.36 -16.28
CA GLN A 145 12.85 -4.27 -17.06
C GLN A 145 12.05 -3.50 -18.12
N TRP A 146 11.49 -2.36 -17.72
CA TRP A 146 10.78 -1.47 -18.63
C TRP A 146 11.65 -0.99 -19.81
N VAL A 147 12.91 -0.63 -19.55
CA VAL A 147 13.86 -0.20 -20.59
C VAL A 147 14.15 -1.31 -21.60
N ARG A 148 14.21 -2.57 -21.15
CA ARG A 148 14.44 -3.74 -22.01
C ARG A 148 13.17 -4.25 -22.71
N GLY A 149 12.01 -3.62 -22.49
CA GLY A 149 10.72 -4.10 -23.01
C GLY A 149 10.28 -5.41 -22.38
N GLU A 150 10.85 -5.78 -21.22
CA GLU A 150 10.44 -6.93 -20.43
C GLU A 150 9.14 -6.60 -19.69
N PRO A 151 8.28 -7.61 -19.43
CA PRO A 151 7.20 -7.46 -18.47
C PRO A 151 7.73 -6.88 -17.16
N LEU A 152 7.01 -5.89 -16.62
CA LEU A 152 7.32 -5.33 -15.31
C LEU A 152 7.10 -6.41 -14.26
N ASP A 153 8.18 -7.01 -13.76
CA ASP A 153 8.09 -7.98 -12.68
C ASP A 153 8.07 -7.23 -11.35
N ASP A 154 6.93 -6.62 -11.04
CA ASP A 154 6.64 -6.09 -9.69
C ASP A 154 6.62 -7.21 -8.64
N VAL A 155 6.67 -8.46 -9.08
CA VAL A 155 6.72 -9.66 -8.25
C VAL A 155 7.89 -10.55 -8.67
N PRO A 156 8.89 -10.75 -7.78
CA PRO A 156 10.02 -11.63 -8.04
C PRO A 156 9.61 -13.01 -8.56
N ALA A 157 10.40 -13.59 -9.48
CA ALA A 157 10.13 -14.91 -10.06
C ALA A 157 9.88 -16.01 -9.01
N GLN A 158 10.53 -15.91 -7.84
CA GLN A 158 10.26 -16.77 -6.70
C GLN A 158 8.81 -16.67 -6.22
N LEU A 159 8.29 -15.46 -6.02
CA LEU A 159 6.91 -15.24 -5.58
C LEU A 159 5.90 -15.73 -6.64
N ARG A 160 6.20 -15.56 -7.94
CA ARG A 160 5.39 -16.18 -9.01
C ARG A 160 5.31 -17.70 -8.89
N ARG A 161 6.44 -18.36 -8.63
CA ARG A 161 6.48 -19.83 -8.43
C ARG A 161 5.68 -20.24 -7.20
N LEU A 162 5.81 -19.51 -6.09
CA LEU A 162 5.04 -19.77 -4.87
C LEU A 162 3.54 -19.64 -5.14
N THR A 163 3.11 -18.58 -5.82
CA THR A 163 1.70 -18.37 -6.19
C THR A 163 1.18 -19.47 -7.11
N ALA A 164 1.94 -19.85 -8.14
CA ALA A 164 1.56 -20.91 -9.08
C ALA A 164 1.47 -22.30 -8.44
N ALA A 165 2.16 -22.52 -7.32
CA ALA A 165 2.10 -23.77 -6.56
C ALA A 165 0.84 -23.89 -5.69
N LEU A 166 0.12 -22.78 -5.42
CA LEU A 166 -1.08 -22.81 -4.61
C LEU A 166 -2.26 -23.43 -5.37
N ARG A 167 -3.02 -24.27 -4.67
CA ARG A 167 -4.31 -24.79 -5.13
C ARG A 167 -5.41 -24.04 -4.38
N LEU A 168 -6.01 -23.06 -5.03
CA LEU A 168 -6.99 -22.15 -4.43
C LEU A 168 -8.44 -22.62 -4.70
N PRO A 169 -9.40 -22.35 -3.78
CA PRO A 169 -9.16 -21.81 -2.44
C PRO A 169 -8.41 -22.81 -1.55
N LEU A 170 -7.67 -22.30 -0.57
CA LEU A 170 -6.90 -23.17 0.33
C LEU A 170 -7.83 -23.96 1.26
N THR A 171 -7.54 -25.25 1.41
CA THR A 171 -8.26 -26.14 2.32
C THR A 171 -7.53 -26.43 3.63
N ARG A 172 -6.27 -26.00 3.73
CA ARG A 172 -5.39 -26.15 4.89
C ARG A 172 -4.32 -25.05 4.88
N HIS A 173 -3.52 -24.94 5.94
CA HIS A 173 -2.44 -23.96 5.94
C HIS A 173 -1.38 -24.26 4.88
N PRO A 174 -0.92 -23.26 4.11
CA PRO A 174 0.18 -23.42 3.16
C PRO A 174 1.53 -23.41 3.88
N ASP A 175 2.60 -23.79 3.17
CA ASP A 175 3.95 -23.40 3.60
C ASP A 175 4.19 -21.93 3.23
N SER A 176 4.14 -21.06 4.23
CA SER A 176 4.34 -19.61 4.11
C SER A 176 5.75 -19.16 4.52
N SER A 177 6.67 -20.09 4.79
CA SER A 177 8.02 -19.78 5.29
C SER A 177 8.80 -18.85 4.37
N ALA A 178 8.65 -19.03 3.05
CA ALA A 178 9.30 -18.23 2.02
C ALA A 178 8.50 -16.99 1.58
N TRP A 179 7.37 -16.69 2.25
CA TRP A 179 6.53 -15.56 1.87
C TRP A 179 7.05 -14.24 2.47
N PRO A 180 6.79 -13.10 1.81
CA PRO A 180 7.10 -11.78 2.37
C PRO A 180 6.35 -11.53 3.68
N ASP A 181 7.03 -10.91 4.64
CA ASP A 181 6.39 -10.36 5.84
C ASP A 181 5.52 -9.15 5.47
N LEU A 182 4.30 -9.12 6.01
CA LEU A 182 3.42 -7.97 5.89
C LEU A 182 3.88 -6.82 6.81
N CYS A 183 4.32 -7.18 8.02
CA CYS A 183 4.82 -6.25 9.04
C CYS A 183 6.35 -6.29 9.09
N ASN A 184 6.98 -5.13 9.01
CA ASN A 184 8.41 -4.98 9.28
C ASN A 184 8.66 -4.54 10.73
N ALA A 185 9.91 -4.66 11.17
CA ALA A 185 10.30 -4.45 12.57
C ALA A 185 9.97 -3.04 13.11
N ASP A 186 10.04 -2.02 12.26
CA ASP A 186 9.75 -0.63 12.61
C ASP A 186 8.30 -0.21 12.33
N LEU A 187 7.46 -1.14 11.86
CA LEU A 187 6.08 -0.91 11.43
C LEU A 187 5.90 0.19 10.37
N SER A 188 6.95 0.54 9.62
CA SER A 188 6.85 1.58 8.59
C SER A 188 5.95 1.18 7.42
N THR A 189 5.65 -0.12 7.24
CA THR A 189 4.63 -0.58 6.27
C THR A 189 3.19 -0.30 6.71
N HIS A 190 2.97 0.22 7.93
CA HIS A 190 1.66 0.46 8.52
C HIS A 190 1.39 1.92 8.88
N ARG A 191 0.11 2.30 8.90
CA ARG A 191 -0.40 3.53 9.52
C ARG A 191 -0.74 3.21 10.98
N LEU A 192 -0.02 3.83 11.89
CA LEU A 192 -0.25 3.70 13.33
C LEU A 192 -1.34 4.68 13.79
N PRO A 193 -2.16 4.31 14.79
CA PRO A 193 -3.24 5.16 15.32
C PRO A 193 -2.77 6.28 16.27
N GLY A 194 -1.46 6.57 16.31
CA GLY A 194 -0.83 7.47 17.30
C GLY A 194 -0.72 6.84 18.70
N GLY A 195 -0.03 7.50 19.63
CA GLY A 195 -0.02 7.13 21.05
C GLY A 195 0.75 5.87 21.46
N ASN A 196 1.68 5.35 20.63
CA ASN A 196 2.47 4.15 20.93
C ASN A 196 1.64 2.89 21.26
N VAL A 197 0.47 2.75 20.65
CA VAL A 197 -0.48 1.65 20.91
C VAL A 197 0.06 0.30 20.45
N TRP A 198 0.67 0.28 19.26
CA TRP A 198 1.17 -0.94 18.63
C TRP A 198 2.67 -1.04 18.79
N SER A 199 3.15 -2.26 19.05
CA SER A 199 4.58 -2.55 19.07
C SER A 199 4.87 -3.87 18.35
N TYR A 200 6.04 -3.93 17.71
CA TYR A 200 6.57 -5.14 17.10
C TYR A 200 7.93 -5.44 17.70
N ARG A 201 7.99 -6.48 18.54
CA ARG A 201 9.23 -6.89 19.24
C ARG A 201 9.35 -8.41 19.17
N ASP A 202 10.55 -8.89 18.87
CA ASP A 202 10.86 -10.33 18.80
C ASP A 202 9.90 -11.12 17.90
N GLY A 203 9.45 -10.51 16.80
CA GLY A 203 8.53 -11.11 15.84
C GLY A 203 7.05 -11.10 16.26
N ILE A 204 6.72 -10.49 17.40
CA ILE A 204 5.37 -10.39 17.96
C ILE A 204 4.84 -8.97 17.79
N LEU A 205 3.70 -8.86 17.11
CA LEU A 205 2.88 -7.65 17.01
C LEU A 205 1.81 -7.69 18.12
N THR A 206 1.69 -6.63 18.90
CA THR A 206 0.63 -6.52 19.93
C THR A 206 0.18 -5.08 20.13
N ALA A 207 -1.01 -4.90 20.72
CA ALA A 207 -1.64 -3.63 20.99
C ALA A 207 -1.97 -3.47 22.49
N THR A 208 -1.78 -2.26 23.02
CA THR A 208 -2.13 -1.93 24.42
C THR A 208 -3.52 -1.31 24.57
N GLU A 209 -4.11 -0.81 23.48
CA GLU A 209 -5.40 -0.13 23.45
C GLU A 209 -6.29 -0.64 22.30
N ASP A 210 -7.58 -0.32 22.37
CA ASP A 210 -8.56 -0.61 21.32
C ASP A 210 -8.46 0.40 20.16
N LYS A 211 -7.35 0.34 19.43
CA LYS A 211 -7.15 1.12 18.20
C LYS A 211 -6.52 0.25 17.13
N ASN A 212 -7.06 0.33 15.92
CA ASN A 212 -6.64 -0.52 14.81
C ASN A 212 -5.31 -0.04 14.20
N ILE A 213 -4.52 -0.99 13.71
CA ILE A 213 -3.39 -0.72 12.82
C ILE A 213 -3.78 -1.11 11.39
N TRP A 214 -3.33 -0.34 10.41
CA TRP A 214 -3.68 -0.55 9.00
C TRP A 214 -2.44 -0.64 8.14
N THR A 215 -2.43 -1.50 7.13
CA THR A 215 -1.41 -1.44 6.08
C THR A 215 -1.45 -0.10 5.37
N ARG A 216 -0.30 0.47 5.01
CA ARG A 216 -0.28 1.68 4.15
C ARG A 216 -0.80 1.36 2.75
N ARG A 217 -0.34 0.23 2.21
CA ARG A 217 -0.75 -0.29 0.90
C ARG A 217 -2.15 -0.91 0.98
N GLU A 218 -2.83 -0.86 -0.15
CA GLU A 218 -4.06 -1.61 -0.40
C GLU A 218 -3.72 -2.92 -1.12
N TYR A 219 -4.43 -3.97 -0.76
CA TYR A 219 -4.31 -5.31 -1.32
C TYR A 219 -5.65 -5.76 -1.89
N ARG A 220 -5.56 -6.61 -2.90
CA ARG A 220 -6.62 -7.45 -3.45
C ARG A 220 -6.00 -8.81 -3.73
N ASP A 221 -6.82 -9.83 -3.99
CA ASP A 221 -6.37 -11.09 -4.60
C ASP A 221 -5.04 -11.56 -3.97
N CYS A 222 -5.11 -11.99 -2.72
CA CYS A 222 -3.94 -12.37 -1.93
C CYS A 222 -4.25 -13.53 -0.99
N VAL A 223 -3.22 -14.11 -0.42
CA VAL A 223 -3.32 -15.00 0.73
C VAL A 223 -2.59 -14.37 1.91
N LEU A 224 -3.31 -14.14 3.00
CA LEU A 224 -2.77 -13.68 4.27
C LEU A 224 -2.68 -14.88 5.21
N ASP A 225 -1.48 -15.17 5.72
CA ASP A 225 -1.23 -16.25 6.66
C ASP A 225 -0.56 -15.69 7.92
N PHE A 226 -1.10 -16.00 9.09
CA PHE A 226 -0.58 -15.48 10.35
C PHE A 226 -0.93 -16.39 11.51
N GLU A 227 -0.18 -16.24 12.61
CA GLU A 227 -0.51 -16.85 13.89
C GLU A 227 -0.98 -15.77 14.87
N PHE A 228 -1.92 -16.13 15.75
CA PHE A 228 -2.42 -15.25 16.79
C PHE A 228 -2.61 -15.99 18.12
N LYS A 229 -2.46 -15.27 19.23
CA LYS A 229 -2.67 -15.75 20.59
C LYS A 229 -3.36 -14.65 21.37
N PHE A 230 -4.31 -15.01 22.22
CA PHE A 230 -5.14 -14.06 22.93
C PHE A 230 -5.29 -14.41 24.42
N GLU A 231 -5.60 -13.39 25.23
CA GLU A 231 -5.93 -13.53 26.65
C GLU A 231 -7.37 -14.04 26.84
N PRO A 232 -7.72 -14.62 28.01
CA PRO A 232 -9.09 -15.02 28.31
C PRO A 232 -10.09 -13.86 28.11
N GLY A 233 -11.17 -14.14 27.39
CA GLY A 233 -12.20 -13.15 27.09
C GLY A 233 -11.85 -12.13 26.00
N ALA A 234 -10.74 -12.30 25.29
CA ALA A 234 -10.36 -11.43 24.18
C ALA A 234 -11.39 -11.42 23.05
N ASN A 235 -11.48 -10.25 22.42
CA ASN A 235 -12.17 -9.99 21.17
C ASN A 235 -11.25 -9.08 20.35
N SER A 236 -11.07 -9.42 19.08
CA SER A 236 -10.23 -8.75 18.11
C SER A 236 -10.72 -9.17 16.71
N GLY A 237 -10.03 -8.75 15.66
CA GLY A 237 -10.42 -9.06 14.30
C GLY A 237 -9.34 -8.71 13.30
N VAL A 238 -9.46 -9.29 12.12
CA VAL A 238 -8.71 -8.90 10.92
C VAL A 238 -9.67 -8.28 9.92
N PHE A 239 -9.36 -7.07 9.49
CA PHE A 239 -10.14 -6.32 8.52
C PHE A 239 -9.56 -6.48 7.12
N LEU A 240 -10.41 -6.77 6.15
CA LEU A 240 -10.09 -6.76 4.73
C LEU A 240 -10.85 -5.64 4.03
N TYR A 241 -10.35 -5.24 2.86
CA TYR A 241 -11.04 -4.32 1.94
C TYR A 241 -11.31 -2.92 2.50
N ASN A 242 -10.60 -2.51 3.55
CA ASN A 242 -10.80 -1.19 4.11
C ASN A 242 -10.41 -0.09 3.11
N SER A 243 -11.41 0.63 2.63
CA SER A 243 -11.26 1.75 1.70
C SER A 243 -11.15 3.10 2.43
N ASP A 244 -11.69 3.18 3.65
CA ASP A 244 -11.63 4.36 4.53
C ASP A 244 -11.23 3.94 5.96
N PRO A 245 -9.99 4.18 6.39
CA PRO A 245 -9.51 3.80 7.72
C PRO A 245 -10.13 4.62 8.86
N GLU A 246 -10.77 5.75 8.58
CA GLU A 246 -11.48 6.56 9.58
C GLU A 246 -12.93 6.09 9.78
N LYS A 247 -13.54 5.52 8.72
CA LYS A 247 -14.87 4.90 8.76
C LYS A 247 -14.79 3.41 8.46
N TRP A 248 -13.94 2.71 9.18
CA TRP A 248 -13.57 1.35 8.82
C TRP A 248 -14.69 0.32 9.01
N MET A 249 -15.54 0.47 10.03
CA MET A 249 -16.60 -0.50 10.35
C MET A 249 -17.54 -0.79 9.16
N PRO A 250 -18.19 0.21 8.52
CA PRO A 250 -19.05 -0.05 7.36
C PRO A 250 -18.30 -0.20 6.03
N THR A 251 -16.98 -0.04 6.02
CA THR A 251 -16.17 -0.04 4.78
C THR A 251 -15.13 -1.15 4.74
N SER A 252 -15.26 -2.16 5.59
CA SER A 252 -14.39 -3.33 5.63
C SER A 252 -15.17 -4.61 5.90
N VAL A 253 -14.55 -5.74 5.59
CA VAL A 253 -15.03 -7.06 5.97
C VAL A 253 -14.16 -7.52 7.14
N GLU A 254 -14.78 -7.79 8.28
CA GLU A 254 -14.10 -8.28 9.48
C GLU A 254 -14.18 -9.80 9.57
N ILE A 255 -13.02 -10.43 9.73
CA ILE A 255 -12.90 -11.83 10.13
C ILE A 255 -12.60 -11.84 11.63
N GLN A 256 -13.50 -12.45 12.38
CA GLN A 256 -13.55 -12.35 13.82
C GLN A 256 -12.45 -13.18 14.51
N ILE A 257 -11.84 -12.62 15.56
CA ILE A 257 -10.96 -13.31 16.51
C ILE A 257 -11.55 -13.18 17.91
N CYS A 258 -11.95 -14.29 18.51
CA CYS A 258 -12.68 -14.26 19.77
C CYS A 258 -12.34 -15.48 20.65
N ASP A 259 -12.35 -15.29 21.97
CA ASP A 259 -12.38 -16.40 22.92
C ASP A 259 -13.81 -16.96 23.02
N ASP A 260 -14.17 -17.84 22.08
CA ASP A 260 -15.51 -18.46 22.00
C ASP A 260 -15.94 -19.17 23.30
N ALA A 261 -14.98 -19.60 24.13
CA ALA A 261 -15.25 -20.30 25.38
C ALA A 261 -15.63 -19.34 26.52
N ALA A 262 -15.31 -18.05 26.42
CA ALA A 262 -15.60 -17.07 27.45
C ALA A 262 -17.12 -16.85 27.58
N PRO A 263 -17.68 -16.81 28.81
CA PRO A 263 -19.13 -16.71 29.01
C PRO A 263 -19.80 -15.55 28.27
N GLN A 264 -19.15 -14.38 28.19
CA GLN A 264 -19.68 -13.20 27.53
C GLN A 264 -19.78 -13.34 26.00
N TRP A 265 -18.95 -14.19 25.38
CA TRP A 265 -18.92 -14.41 23.94
C TRP A 265 -19.70 -15.67 23.53
N LYS A 266 -19.68 -16.70 24.37
CA LYS A 266 -20.49 -17.92 24.19
C LYS A 266 -21.98 -17.62 24.08
N ALA A 267 -22.46 -16.59 24.78
CA ALA A 267 -23.86 -16.14 24.73
C ALA A 267 -24.21 -15.25 23.52
N LYS A 268 -23.23 -14.87 22.69
CA LYS A 268 -23.44 -14.05 21.48
C LYS A 268 -23.83 -14.92 20.27
N PRO A 269 -24.45 -14.32 19.23
CA PRO A 269 -24.72 -15.03 17.99
C PRO A 269 -23.46 -15.67 17.41
N ALA A 270 -23.60 -16.82 16.73
CA ALA A 270 -22.46 -17.51 16.11
C ALA A 270 -21.74 -16.68 15.04
N THR A 271 -22.40 -15.66 14.48
CA THR A 271 -21.78 -14.65 13.59
C THR A 271 -20.75 -13.76 14.31
N TRP A 272 -20.55 -13.92 15.63
CA TRP A 272 -19.59 -13.18 16.45
C TRP A 272 -18.47 -14.07 17.00
N HIS A 273 -18.46 -15.35 16.63
CA HIS A 273 -17.46 -16.34 17.06
C HIS A 273 -16.24 -16.35 16.13
N CYS A 274 -15.12 -16.88 16.60
CA CYS A 274 -13.86 -16.87 15.87
C CYS A 274 -13.97 -17.52 14.49
N GLY A 275 -13.48 -16.83 13.46
CA GLY A 275 -13.61 -17.24 12.05
C GLY A 275 -14.94 -16.88 11.39
N ALA A 276 -15.87 -16.23 12.11
CA ALA A 276 -17.03 -15.61 11.50
C ALA A 276 -16.62 -14.46 10.57
N PHE A 277 -17.42 -14.24 9.53
CA PHE A 277 -17.52 -12.92 8.92
C PHE A 277 -18.43 -12.09 9.83
N PHE A 278 -17.84 -11.21 10.64
CA PHE A 278 -18.48 -10.67 11.85
C PHE A 278 -19.85 -10.04 11.57
N GLY A 279 -20.89 -10.48 12.28
CA GLY A 279 -22.27 -10.00 12.10
C GLY A 279 -23.00 -10.51 10.85
N HIS A 280 -22.30 -11.20 9.93
CA HIS A 280 -22.81 -11.55 8.61
C HIS A 280 -22.94 -13.05 8.36
N GLN A 281 -21.88 -13.84 8.64
CA GLN A 281 -21.90 -15.28 8.41
C GLN A 281 -21.10 -16.03 9.48
N ALA A 282 -21.77 -16.94 10.20
CA ALA A 282 -21.16 -17.78 11.22
C ALA A 282 -20.15 -18.77 10.60
N PRO A 283 -19.10 -19.16 11.33
CA PRO A 283 -18.25 -20.25 10.90
C PRO A 283 -19.04 -21.57 10.89
N LYS A 284 -18.73 -22.45 9.93
CA LYS A 284 -19.33 -23.79 9.79
C LYS A 284 -18.97 -24.71 10.98
N LYS A 285 -17.88 -24.40 11.69
CA LYS A 285 -17.38 -25.12 12.86
C LYS A 285 -16.40 -24.24 13.65
N SER A 286 -16.33 -24.43 14.96
CA SER A 286 -15.29 -23.81 15.78
C SER A 286 -14.01 -24.65 15.70
N ALA A 287 -12.88 -23.98 15.44
CA ALA A 287 -11.56 -24.59 15.43
C ALA A 287 -10.56 -23.80 16.29
N VAL A 288 -11.01 -22.78 17.01
CA VAL A 288 -10.15 -21.93 17.83
C VAL A 288 -9.70 -22.69 19.08
N LYS A 289 -8.41 -22.56 19.41
CA LYS A 289 -7.81 -23.15 20.60
C LYS A 289 -8.10 -22.27 21.82
N PRO A 290 -8.02 -22.82 23.05
CA PRO A 290 -8.17 -22.04 24.28
C PRO A 290 -7.21 -20.84 24.37
N ALA A 291 -7.61 -19.82 25.14
CA ALA A 291 -6.77 -18.67 25.44
C ALA A 291 -5.36 -19.08 25.91
N GLY A 292 -4.36 -18.30 25.48
CA GLY A 292 -2.93 -18.59 25.71
C GLY A 292 -2.29 -19.56 24.70
N ALA A 293 -3.06 -20.29 23.90
CA ALA A 293 -2.52 -21.12 22.81
C ALA A 293 -2.37 -20.33 21.50
N TRP A 294 -1.31 -20.60 20.75
CA TRP A 294 -1.16 -20.07 19.39
C TRP A 294 -2.10 -20.78 18.42
N ASN A 295 -2.93 -19.97 17.77
CA ASN A 295 -3.77 -20.31 16.65
C ASN A 295 -3.09 -19.89 15.35
N ARG A 296 -3.40 -20.55 14.24
CA ARG A 296 -2.99 -20.12 12.89
C ARG A 296 -4.22 -19.89 12.03
N MET A 297 -4.26 -18.77 11.32
CA MET A 297 -5.33 -18.41 10.40
C MET A 297 -4.73 -18.10 9.03
N THR A 298 -5.33 -18.67 7.99
CA THR A 298 -5.04 -18.34 6.60
C THR A 298 -6.31 -17.82 5.94
N LEU A 299 -6.22 -16.62 5.37
CA LEU A 299 -7.29 -15.98 4.61
C LEU A 299 -6.94 -16.02 3.13
N THR A 300 -7.74 -16.73 2.34
CA THR A 300 -7.69 -16.61 0.88
C THR A 300 -8.65 -15.51 0.46
N VAL A 301 -8.13 -14.48 -0.21
CA VAL A 301 -8.84 -13.27 -0.59
C VAL A 301 -8.85 -13.23 -2.12
N GLN A 302 -9.98 -13.45 -2.79
CA GLN A 302 -10.10 -13.55 -4.26
C GLN A 302 -11.33 -12.82 -4.78
N GLY A 303 -11.17 -11.54 -5.15
CA GLY A 303 -12.29 -10.67 -5.50
C GLY A 303 -13.37 -10.70 -4.40
N PRO A 304 -14.65 -10.98 -4.71
CA PRO A 304 -15.70 -11.07 -3.70
C PRO A 304 -15.70 -12.39 -2.91
N ARG A 305 -14.82 -13.34 -3.22
CA ARG A 305 -14.78 -14.65 -2.56
C ARG A 305 -13.69 -14.68 -1.50
N LEU A 306 -14.05 -15.06 -0.28
CA LEU A 306 -13.13 -15.18 0.84
C LEU A 306 -13.25 -16.57 1.46
N THR A 307 -12.10 -17.16 1.83
CA THR A 307 -12.03 -18.42 2.58
C THR A 307 -11.20 -18.23 3.84
N VAL A 308 -11.70 -18.75 4.96
CA VAL A 308 -11.05 -18.74 6.27
C VAL A 308 -10.66 -20.17 6.62
N VAL A 309 -9.35 -20.41 6.70
CA VAL A 309 -8.78 -21.63 7.29
C VAL A 309 -8.27 -21.27 8.69
N LEU A 310 -8.72 -22.00 9.71
CA LEU A 310 -8.30 -21.83 11.10
C LEU A 310 -7.84 -23.18 11.65
N ASN A 311 -6.59 -23.25 12.09
CA ASN A 311 -5.97 -24.48 12.61
C ASN A 311 -6.18 -25.71 11.70
N ASP A 312 -5.77 -25.58 10.43
CA ASP A 312 -5.84 -26.56 9.35
C ASP A 312 -7.25 -26.98 8.90
N GLU A 313 -8.27 -26.26 9.37
CA GLU A 313 -9.66 -26.53 9.03
C GLU A 313 -10.29 -25.36 8.28
N VAL A 314 -10.98 -25.63 7.17
CA VAL A 314 -11.84 -24.62 6.52
C VAL A 314 -13.04 -24.36 7.44
N VAL A 315 -13.04 -23.20 8.10
CA VAL A 315 -14.12 -22.81 9.02
C VAL A 315 -15.16 -21.93 8.36
N ASN A 316 -14.80 -21.17 7.32
CA ASN A 316 -15.76 -20.27 6.68
C ASN A 316 -15.42 -19.96 5.22
N GLU A 317 -16.44 -19.78 4.40
CA GLU A 317 -16.33 -19.43 2.97
C GLU A 317 -17.51 -18.53 2.59
N ILE A 318 -17.24 -17.38 1.99
CA ILE A 318 -18.29 -16.41 1.62
C ILE A 318 -18.08 -15.92 0.19
N ASP A 319 -19.18 -15.62 -0.48
CA ASP A 319 -19.22 -14.80 -1.68
C ASP A 319 -19.99 -13.52 -1.36
N LEU A 320 -19.27 -12.41 -1.26
CA LEU A 320 -19.81 -11.11 -0.87
C LEU A 320 -20.90 -10.61 -1.83
N THR A 321 -20.94 -11.11 -3.08
CA THR A 321 -21.99 -10.74 -4.05
C THR A 321 -23.39 -11.15 -3.60
N ARG A 322 -23.51 -12.09 -2.66
CA ARG A 322 -24.79 -12.53 -2.10
C ARG A 322 -25.36 -11.57 -1.05
N TRP A 323 -24.55 -10.69 -0.48
CA TRP A 323 -24.97 -9.71 0.54
C TRP A 323 -25.44 -8.41 -0.14
N THR A 324 -26.63 -8.47 -0.72
CA THR A 324 -27.26 -7.35 -1.46
C THR A 324 -28.05 -6.39 -0.57
N SER A 325 -28.14 -6.67 0.74
CA SER A 325 -28.74 -5.78 1.74
C SER A 325 -27.69 -5.39 2.78
N GLY A 326 -27.72 -4.12 3.20
CA GLY A 326 -26.88 -3.60 4.29
C GLY A 326 -27.47 -3.81 5.68
N THR A 327 -28.67 -4.40 5.79
CA THR A 327 -29.39 -4.59 7.07
C THR A 327 -29.79 -6.04 7.32
N GLN A 328 -29.76 -6.89 6.30
CA GLN A 328 -30.16 -8.30 6.39
C GLN A 328 -29.16 -9.20 5.67
N ASN A 329 -28.87 -10.34 6.28
CA ASN A 329 -28.09 -11.41 5.69
C ASN A 329 -28.93 -12.21 4.67
N PRO A 330 -28.31 -12.98 3.77
CA PRO A 330 -29.01 -13.79 2.77
C PRO A 330 -29.97 -14.84 3.35
N ASP A 331 -29.78 -15.22 4.61
CA ASP A 331 -30.67 -16.15 5.34
C ASP A 331 -31.86 -15.44 6.03
N GLY A 332 -31.97 -14.12 5.88
CA GLY A 332 -33.00 -13.28 6.49
C GLY A 332 -32.68 -12.80 7.90
N SER A 333 -31.57 -13.22 8.51
CA SER A 333 -31.14 -12.70 9.82
C SER A 333 -30.71 -11.24 9.74
N ALA A 334 -30.91 -10.48 10.83
CA ALA A 334 -30.54 -9.07 10.87
C ALA A 334 -29.02 -8.87 11.03
N ILE A 335 -28.47 -7.90 10.29
CA ILE A 335 -27.12 -7.39 10.49
C ILE A 335 -27.16 -6.38 11.66
N PRO A 336 -26.19 -6.37 12.59
CA PRO A 336 -26.14 -5.39 13.66
C PRO A 336 -26.21 -3.94 13.17
N ASP A 337 -27.00 -3.10 13.85
CA ASP A 337 -27.31 -1.73 13.39
C ASP A 337 -26.08 -0.84 13.16
N TRP A 338 -25.02 -1.01 13.96
CA TRP A 338 -23.78 -0.25 13.79
C TRP A 338 -22.92 -0.70 12.60
N LEU A 339 -23.27 -1.82 11.97
CA LEU A 339 -22.68 -2.29 10.71
C LEU A 339 -23.54 -1.92 9.50
N HIS A 340 -24.70 -1.29 9.71
CA HIS A 340 -25.53 -0.85 8.59
C HIS A 340 -24.76 0.14 7.73
N GLY A 341 -24.84 -0.10 6.42
CA GLY A 341 -24.05 0.64 5.45
C GLY A 341 -24.32 0.15 4.04
N LYS A 342 -23.33 0.32 3.16
CA LYS A 342 -23.42 -0.27 1.83
C LYS A 342 -23.44 -1.80 1.92
N PRO A 343 -24.30 -2.48 1.15
CA PRO A 343 -24.25 -3.94 1.07
C PRO A 343 -22.84 -4.43 0.71
N TRP A 344 -22.43 -5.58 1.25
CA TRP A 344 -21.11 -6.15 0.93
C TRP A 344 -20.95 -6.48 -0.56
N SER A 345 -22.04 -6.67 -1.31
CA SER A 345 -22.00 -6.84 -2.77
C SER A 345 -21.49 -5.60 -3.52
N GLU A 346 -21.47 -4.42 -2.86
CA GLU A 346 -20.99 -3.15 -3.43
C GLU A 346 -19.63 -2.71 -2.85
N LEU A 347 -19.05 -3.47 -1.91
CA LEU A 347 -17.75 -3.11 -1.36
C LEU A 347 -16.63 -3.30 -2.40
N PRO A 348 -15.65 -2.37 -2.47
CA PRO A 348 -14.45 -2.58 -3.27
C PRO A 348 -13.70 -3.83 -2.80
N THR A 349 -13.31 -4.72 -3.70
CA THR A 349 -12.52 -5.92 -3.40
C THR A 349 -11.00 -5.66 -3.40
N LYS A 350 -10.64 -4.38 -3.21
CA LYS A 350 -9.28 -3.90 -3.00
C LYS A 350 -9.31 -2.88 -1.86
N GLY A 351 -8.46 -3.05 -0.86
CA GLY A 351 -8.37 -2.13 0.26
C GLY A 351 -7.26 -2.49 1.24
N ARG A 352 -7.12 -1.71 2.30
CA ARG A 352 -6.15 -1.97 3.36
C ARG A 352 -6.53 -3.22 4.15
N ILE A 353 -5.50 -3.86 4.68
CA ILE A 353 -5.64 -4.91 5.69
C ILE A 353 -5.41 -4.27 7.05
N GLY A 354 -6.24 -4.60 8.02
CA GLY A 354 -6.13 -4.08 9.38
C GLY A 354 -6.16 -5.17 10.43
N PHE A 355 -5.58 -4.88 11.59
CA PHE A 355 -5.69 -5.71 12.78
C PHE A 355 -6.33 -4.88 13.89
N GLN A 356 -7.35 -5.44 14.55
CA GLN A 356 -7.97 -4.82 15.71
C GLN A 356 -7.06 -4.93 16.93
N GLY A 357 -7.02 -3.87 17.73
CA GLY A 357 -6.22 -3.81 18.95
C GLY A 357 -6.83 -4.58 20.12
N ARG A 358 -6.57 -4.09 21.32
CA ARG A 358 -7.04 -4.66 22.60
C ARG A 358 -8.52 -4.32 22.85
N HIS A 359 -9.43 -4.90 22.07
CA HIS A 359 -10.86 -4.73 22.29
C HIS A 359 -11.36 -5.55 23.49
N ALA A 360 -12.42 -5.07 24.15
CA ALA A 360 -13.00 -5.67 25.35
C ALA A 360 -12.03 -5.93 26.52
N GLY A 361 -10.91 -5.21 26.59
CA GLY A 361 -9.99 -5.21 27.73
C GLY A 361 -8.99 -6.38 27.80
N ALA A 362 -9.03 -7.33 26.86
CA ALA A 362 -8.14 -8.49 26.84
C ALA A 362 -7.18 -8.44 25.64
N GLY A 363 -5.93 -8.83 25.90
CA GLY A 363 -4.79 -8.71 24.98
C GLY A 363 -4.84 -9.66 23.79
N ILE A 364 -4.19 -9.22 22.71
CA ILE A 364 -4.01 -9.97 21.46
C ILE A 364 -2.55 -9.85 21.02
N GLU A 365 -1.98 -10.95 20.55
CA GLU A 365 -0.66 -11.04 19.95
C GLU A 365 -0.77 -11.70 18.58
N PHE A 366 -0.03 -11.18 17.60
CA PHE A 366 0.10 -11.75 16.26
C PHE A 366 1.58 -12.01 15.95
N ARG A 367 1.87 -13.04 15.16
CA ARG A 367 3.23 -13.31 14.65
C ARG A 367 3.19 -14.00 13.30
N LYS A 368 4.35 -14.08 12.65
CA LYS A 368 4.52 -14.70 11.32
C LYS A 368 3.46 -14.20 10.33
N ILE A 369 3.26 -12.88 10.30
CA ILE A 369 2.24 -12.25 9.47
C ILE A 369 2.79 -12.15 8.04
N LYS A 370 2.39 -13.07 7.19
CA LYS A 370 2.90 -13.24 5.82
C LYS A 370 1.80 -12.96 4.80
N LEU A 371 2.15 -12.32 3.69
CA LEU A 371 1.21 -12.06 2.60
C LEU A 371 1.82 -12.44 1.25
N LEU A 372 1.10 -13.26 0.48
CA LEU A 372 1.43 -13.57 -0.90
C LEU A 372 0.35 -13.03 -1.84
N ARG A 373 0.74 -12.20 -2.80
CA ARG A 373 -0.15 -11.71 -3.86
C ARG A 373 -0.43 -12.81 -4.89
N ILE A 374 -1.69 -12.92 -5.28
CA ILE A 374 -2.15 -13.84 -6.33
C ILE A 374 -2.76 -13.10 -7.53
N ASP A 375 -2.86 -11.76 -7.51
CA ASP A 375 -3.15 -10.90 -8.68
C ASP A 375 -1.94 -10.66 -9.59
N LEU A 376 -1.13 -11.69 -9.82
CA LEU A 376 0.07 -11.55 -10.64
C LEU A 376 -0.34 -11.42 -12.11
N PRO A 377 0.25 -10.47 -12.88
CA PRO A 377 0.05 -10.45 -14.32
C PRO A 377 0.42 -11.82 -14.88
N SER A 378 -0.43 -12.37 -15.74
CA SER A 378 -0.16 -13.62 -16.45
C SER A 378 1.20 -13.50 -17.18
N PRO A 379 2.02 -14.57 -17.17
CA PRO A 379 3.35 -14.55 -17.78
C PRO A 379 3.36 -14.22 -19.27
#